data_AF-A0A6H5LDB2-F1
#
_entry.id   AF-A0A6H5LDB2-F1
#
_cell.length_a   1.000
_cell.length_b   1.000
_cell.length_c   1.000
_cell.angle_alpha   90.00
_cell.angle_beta   90.00
_cell.angle_gamma   90.00
#
_symmetry.space_group_name_H-M   'P 1'
#
loop_
_entity.id
_entity.type
_entity.pdbx_description
1 polymer ?
#
loop_
_entity_poly.entity_id
_entity_poly.type
_entity_poly.pdbx_seq_one_letter_code
_entity_poly.pdbx_strand_id
1 'polypeptide(L)'
;MSSPAGGPAAAANPAVPEASSGVGVGGKGENVREQKKALRKRIKSELKQMSDEAIGVASAAVAERLLSFPQLQQQEGGDGGGAVSVYLSMPKELGTSAIVSGLFKRGKKVYIPKVLGAASADMRMFPVRSEEEVASFPLTKWKIPEPSEELVFSREDGVTEGDIGVIIVPAVALDPTCNRLGHGRGHYDCFFERVNKASTDKGRPPPVTIGVCFDEQVVDCIPTESTDVRLDVVVTPTRTFRRDAGGVDVDSGPPC
;
A
#
# COMPACT_ATOMS: atom_id res chain seq x y z
N MET A 1 -31.18 91.83 15.40
CA MET A 1 -30.24 91.90 16.54
C MET A 1 -30.61 90.77 17.49
N SER A 2 -29.76 89.88 17.99
CA SER A 2 -28.42 89.43 17.71
C SER A 2 -28.27 88.13 18.52
N SER A 3 -27.77 87.05 17.89
CA SER A 3 -26.96 85.97 18.48
C SER A 3 -27.55 85.08 19.63
N PRO A 4 -26.85 84.00 20.06
CA PRO A 4 -26.35 82.85 19.29
C PRO A 4 -26.48 81.50 20.06
N ALA A 5 -26.04 80.38 19.45
CA ALA A 5 -25.17 79.31 20.01
C ALA A 5 -25.50 77.90 19.49
N GLY A 6 -24.46 77.10 19.22
CA GLY A 6 -24.57 75.64 19.05
C GLY A 6 -23.56 75.06 18.07
N GLY A 7 -22.56 74.33 18.59
CA GLY A 7 -21.39 73.79 17.86
C GLY A 7 -21.67 72.63 16.88
N PRO A 8 -20.63 72.14 16.18
CA PRO A 8 -20.80 71.25 15.04
C PRO A 8 -20.79 69.76 15.44
N ALA A 9 -21.72 69.01 14.84
CA ALA A 9 -21.80 67.55 14.83
C ALA A 9 -21.10 66.97 13.59
N ALA A 10 -20.49 65.80 13.78
CA ALA A 10 -19.77 65.03 12.78
C ALA A 10 -20.70 64.35 11.75
N ALA A 11 -20.27 64.26 10.49
CA ALA A 11 -20.71 63.21 9.57
C ALA A 11 -19.77 63.03 8.35
N ALA A 12 -19.44 61.75 8.14
CA ALA A 12 -19.19 61.05 6.86
C ALA A 12 -17.95 61.42 6.00
N ASN A 13 -17.01 60.48 5.95
CA ASN A 13 -16.07 60.32 4.84
C ASN A 13 -16.40 59.01 4.06
N PRO A 14 -16.20 58.98 2.73
CA PRO A 14 -16.69 57.91 1.86
C PRO A 14 -15.78 56.68 1.80
N ALA A 15 -16.39 55.58 1.38
CA ALA A 15 -15.84 54.23 1.27
C ALA A 15 -14.56 54.12 0.42
N VAL A 16 -13.65 53.27 0.88
CA VAL A 16 -12.51 52.71 0.13
C VAL A 16 -12.87 51.28 -0.24
N PRO A 17 -12.61 50.80 -1.48
CA PRO A 17 -13.00 49.46 -1.90
C PRO A 17 -12.11 48.39 -1.24
N GLU A 18 -12.74 47.41 -0.61
CA GLU A 18 -12.08 46.19 -0.14
C GLU A 18 -11.59 45.38 -1.34
N ALA A 19 -10.27 45.16 -1.39
CA ALA A 19 -9.67 44.13 -2.22
C ALA A 19 -10.00 42.76 -1.59
N SER A 20 -10.81 41.97 -2.28
CA SER A 20 -11.07 40.58 -1.90
C SER A 20 -9.85 39.71 -2.23
N SER A 21 -8.95 39.55 -1.26
CA SER A 21 -8.02 38.43 -1.25
C SER A 21 -8.76 37.19 -0.75
N GLY A 22 -9.37 36.44 -1.67
CA GLY A 22 -9.87 35.09 -1.40
C GLY A 22 -8.69 34.16 -1.12
N VAL A 23 -8.33 33.98 0.15
CA VAL A 23 -7.45 32.89 0.57
C VAL A 23 -8.28 31.60 0.55
N GLY A 24 -8.07 30.78 -0.47
CA GLY A 24 -8.68 29.46 -0.58
C GLY A 24 -8.21 28.56 0.55
N VAL A 25 -9.16 28.03 1.32
CA VAL A 25 -8.93 27.04 2.36
C VAL A 25 -8.62 25.69 1.70
N GLY A 26 -7.37 25.49 1.30
CA GLY A 26 -6.82 24.18 0.92
C GLY A 26 -6.48 23.38 2.17
N GLY A 27 -7.51 22.84 2.83
CA GLY A 27 -7.41 22.29 4.18
C GLY A 27 -6.76 20.90 4.25
N LYS A 28 -5.54 20.82 4.78
CA LYS A 28 -4.79 19.65 5.30
C LYS A 28 -4.67 18.39 4.40
N GLY A 29 -5.75 17.83 3.86
CA GLY A 29 -5.76 16.67 2.96
C GLY A 29 -5.16 16.96 1.57
N GLU A 30 -5.33 18.18 1.04
CA GLU A 30 -4.66 18.58 -0.21
C GLU A 30 -3.13 18.58 -0.05
N ASN A 31 -2.62 19.03 1.09
CA ASN A 31 -1.20 19.01 1.43
C ASN A 31 -0.67 17.57 1.51
N VAL A 32 -1.38 16.67 2.20
CA VAL A 32 -1.00 15.24 2.28
C VAL A 32 -0.90 14.59 0.90
N ARG A 33 -1.88 14.83 0.02
CA ARG A 33 -1.88 14.27 -1.34
C ARG A 33 -0.69 14.76 -2.16
N GLU A 34 -0.33 16.04 -2.04
CA GLU A 34 0.83 16.63 -2.71
C GLU A 34 2.15 16.07 -2.17
N GLN A 35 2.29 15.95 -0.85
CA GLN A 35 3.47 15.32 -0.22
C GLN A 35 3.62 13.86 -0.68
N LYS A 36 2.55 13.06 -0.68
CA LYS A 36 2.55 11.69 -1.22
C LYS A 36 2.97 11.67 -2.69
N LYS A 37 2.50 12.61 -3.51
CA LYS A 37 2.89 12.71 -4.94
C LYS A 37 4.36 13.05 -5.11
N ALA A 38 4.89 13.99 -4.34
CA ALA A 38 6.30 14.36 -4.34
C ALA A 38 7.18 13.17 -3.91
N LEU A 39 6.78 12.47 -2.85
CA LEU A 39 7.47 11.28 -2.36
C LEU A 39 7.51 10.15 -3.40
N ARG A 40 6.38 9.84 -4.06
CA ARG A 40 6.35 8.86 -5.16
C ARG A 40 7.34 9.22 -6.29
N LYS A 41 7.41 10.50 -6.65
CA LYS A 41 8.31 10.99 -7.70
C LYS A 41 9.78 10.81 -7.29
N ARG A 42 10.12 11.15 -6.05
CA ARG A 42 11.48 11.01 -5.51
C ARG A 42 11.94 9.55 -5.52
N ILE A 43 11.19 8.65 -4.88
CA ILE A 43 11.57 7.23 -4.81
C ILE A 43 11.66 6.60 -6.20
N LYS A 44 10.72 6.91 -7.09
CA LYS A 44 10.79 6.41 -8.48
C LYS A 44 12.07 6.85 -9.20
N SER A 45 12.58 8.05 -8.90
CA SER A 45 13.84 8.54 -9.46
C SER A 45 15.05 7.78 -8.90
N GLU A 46 15.04 7.46 -7.60
CA GLU A 46 16.09 6.69 -6.93
C GLU A 46 16.14 5.25 -7.47
N LEU A 47 14.98 4.56 -7.55
CA LEU A 47 14.91 3.18 -8.07
C LEU A 47 15.33 3.06 -9.54
N LYS A 48 15.18 4.13 -10.33
CA LYS A 48 15.64 4.13 -11.73
C LYS A 48 17.16 3.97 -11.84
N GLN A 49 17.91 4.35 -10.80
CA GLN A 49 19.37 4.28 -10.77
C GLN A 49 19.89 2.91 -10.34
N MET A 50 19.03 2.04 -9.81
CA MET A 50 19.44 0.70 -9.39
C MET A 50 19.73 -0.19 -10.60
N SER A 51 20.87 -0.88 -10.56
CA SER A 51 21.22 -1.91 -11.55
C SER A 51 20.36 -3.15 -11.36
N ASP A 52 20.20 -3.94 -12.42
CA ASP A 52 19.44 -5.19 -12.34
C ASP A 52 20.13 -6.22 -11.43
N GLU A 53 21.46 -6.17 -11.32
CA GLU A 53 22.23 -6.96 -10.36
C GLU A 53 21.91 -6.58 -8.91
N ALA A 54 21.91 -5.28 -8.57
CA ALA A 54 21.56 -4.82 -7.23
C ALA A 54 20.13 -5.20 -6.86
N ILE A 55 19.20 -5.07 -7.80
CA ILE A 55 17.82 -5.53 -7.63
C ILE A 55 17.78 -7.04 -7.36
N GLY A 56 18.51 -7.84 -8.13
CA GLY A 56 18.58 -9.29 -7.96
C GLY A 56 19.09 -9.70 -6.57
N VAL A 57 20.21 -9.11 -6.13
CA VAL A 57 20.81 -9.37 -4.80
C VAL A 57 19.83 -9.00 -3.68
N ALA A 58 19.25 -7.81 -3.74
CA ALA A 58 18.31 -7.34 -2.73
C ALA A 58 17.03 -8.21 -2.68
N SER A 59 16.52 -8.62 -3.85
CA SER A 59 15.34 -9.49 -3.96
C SER A 59 15.60 -10.87 -3.37
N ALA A 60 16.79 -11.45 -3.61
CA ALA A 60 17.18 -12.72 -3.02
C ALA A 60 17.28 -12.64 -1.49
N ALA A 61 17.89 -11.59 -0.95
CA ALA A 61 17.98 -11.37 0.50
C ALA A 61 16.60 -11.24 1.15
N VAL A 62 15.67 -10.49 0.54
CA VAL A 62 14.29 -10.39 1.04
C VAL A 62 13.56 -11.73 0.95
N ALA A 63 13.73 -12.47 -0.15
CA ALA A 63 13.12 -13.79 -0.30
C ALA A 63 13.59 -14.77 0.80
N GLU A 64 14.89 -14.83 1.07
CA GLU A 64 15.46 -15.65 2.14
C GLU A 64 14.85 -15.29 3.50
N ARG A 65 14.84 -13.99 3.83
CA ARG A 65 14.28 -13.49 5.10
C ARG A 65 12.80 -13.83 5.23
N LEU A 66 11.98 -13.56 4.22
CA LEU A 66 10.57 -13.88 4.24
C LEU A 66 10.31 -15.38 4.41
N LEU A 67 10.99 -16.21 3.62
CA LEU A 67 10.78 -17.65 3.64
C LEU A 67 11.29 -18.33 4.93
N SER A 68 11.97 -17.58 5.80
CA SER A 68 12.31 -17.98 7.17
C SER A 68 11.20 -17.69 8.20
N PHE A 69 10.16 -16.93 7.84
CA PHE A 69 9.11 -16.58 8.78
C PHE A 69 8.26 -17.81 9.13
N PRO A 70 7.92 -18.02 10.42
CA PRO A 70 7.15 -19.20 10.85
C PRO A 70 5.82 -19.37 10.07
N GLN A 71 5.12 -18.27 9.78
CA GLN A 71 3.86 -18.27 9.03
C GLN A 71 4.02 -18.81 7.61
N LEU A 72 5.19 -18.61 7.01
CA LEU A 72 5.51 -19.07 5.65
C LEU A 72 6.16 -20.46 5.62
N GLN A 73 6.65 -20.97 6.76
CA GLN A 73 7.26 -22.30 6.88
C GLN A 73 6.24 -23.42 7.13
N GLN A 74 5.11 -23.14 7.79
CA GLN A 74 4.10 -24.16 8.09
C GLN A 74 3.51 -24.76 6.81
N GLN A 75 3.37 -26.08 6.73
CA GLN A 75 2.68 -26.73 5.61
C GLN A 75 1.16 -26.61 5.75
N GLU A 76 0.42 -26.88 4.67
CA GLU A 76 -1.05 -26.94 4.70
C GLU A 76 -1.53 -27.96 5.75
N GLY A 77 -2.54 -27.58 6.55
CA GLY A 77 -3.21 -28.46 7.52
C GLY A 77 -2.99 -28.13 9.00
N GLY A 78 -2.14 -27.14 9.34
CA GLY A 78 -2.16 -26.50 10.65
C GLY A 78 -3.21 -25.37 10.70
N ASP A 79 -3.72 -25.06 11.89
CA ASP A 79 -4.74 -24.01 12.14
C ASP A 79 -4.32 -22.57 11.71
N GLY A 80 -3.16 -22.40 11.08
CA GLY A 80 -2.62 -21.14 10.56
C GLY A 80 -2.37 -21.15 9.05
N GLY A 81 -3.28 -20.52 8.29
CA GLY A 81 -3.00 -19.87 7.00
C GLY A 81 -2.16 -20.66 5.97
N GLY A 82 -2.79 -21.58 5.24
CA GLY A 82 -2.14 -22.32 4.14
C GLY A 82 -1.90 -21.50 2.87
N ALA A 83 -2.62 -20.39 2.69
CA ALA A 83 -2.58 -19.59 1.48
C ALA A 83 -1.86 -18.25 1.66
N VAL A 84 -1.12 -17.86 0.62
CA VAL A 84 -0.31 -16.64 0.57
C VAL A 84 -0.66 -15.85 -0.69
N SER A 85 -1.00 -14.58 -0.51
CA SER A 85 -1.09 -13.63 -1.63
C SER A 85 0.26 -12.97 -1.86
N VAL A 86 0.72 -12.91 -3.11
CA VAL A 86 2.00 -12.31 -3.50
C VAL A 86 1.85 -11.62 -4.86
N TYR A 87 2.35 -10.40 -4.98
CA TYR A 87 2.35 -9.70 -6.26
C TYR A 87 3.40 -10.26 -7.21
N LEU A 88 3.16 -10.13 -8.52
CA LEU A 88 4.17 -10.39 -9.54
C LEU A 88 4.88 -9.07 -9.86
N SER A 89 6.18 -9.03 -9.60
CA SER A 89 6.98 -7.80 -9.61
C SER A 89 7.09 -7.16 -11.00
N MET A 90 6.91 -5.84 -11.05
CA MET A 90 7.17 -5.04 -12.24
C MET A 90 8.69 -4.79 -12.43
N PRO A 91 9.13 -4.35 -13.62
CA PRO A 91 10.50 -3.88 -13.79
C PRO A 91 10.86 -2.80 -12.78
N LYS A 92 12.04 -2.92 -12.17
CA LYS A 92 12.55 -2.03 -11.10
C LYS A 92 11.78 -2.08 -9.77
N GLU A 93 10.87 -3.03 -9.58
CA GLU A 93 10.40 -3.41 -8.26
C GLU A 93 11.26 -4.52 -7.66
N LEU A 94 11.10 -4.75 -6.36
CA LEU A 94 11.65 -5.93 -5.70
C LEU A 94 11.06 -7.20 -6.31
N GLY A 95 11.94 -8.09 -6.75
CA GLY A 95 11.60 -9.31 -7.46
C GLY A 95 10.95 -10.35 -6.54
N THR A 96 9.80 -10.87 -6.93
CA THR A 96 9.05 -11.84 -6.11
C THR A 96 9.15 -13.29 -6.60
N SER A 97 9.82 -13.56 -7.72
CA SER A 97 9.90 -14.91 -8.31
C SER A 97 10.50 -15.95 -7.34
N ALA A 98 11.56 -15.59 -6.60
CA ALA A 98 12.17 -16.48 -5.62
C ALA A 98 11.23 -16.77 -4.43
N ILE A 99 10.40 -15.80 -4.05
CA ILE A 99 9.36 -15.97 -3.02
C ILE A 99 8.31 -16.94 -3.52
N VAL A 100 7.74 -16.71 -4.71
CA VAL A 100 6.74 -17.58 -5.34
C VAL A 100 7.25 -19.02 -5.42
N SER A 101 8.48 -19.21 -5.90
CA SER A 101 9.11 -20.54 -5.95
C SER A 101 9.25 -21.17 -4.57
N GLY A 102 9.71 -20.38 -3.59
CA GLY A 102 9.83 -20.84 -2.21
C GLY A 102 8.50 -21.24 -1.56
N LEU A 103 7.41 -20.57 -1.92
CA LEU A 103 6.05 -20.89 -1.45
C LEU A 103 5.56 -22.21 -2.03
N PHE A 104 5.68 -22.41 -3.36
CA PHE A 104 5.29 -23.67 -4.00
C PHE A 104 6.10 -24.86 -3.48
N LYS A 105 7.42 -24.69 -3.28
CA LYS A 105 8.27 -25.74 -2.69
C LYS A 105 7.87 -26.14 -1.27
N ARG A 106 7.17 -25.26 -0.54
CA ARG A 106 6.64 -25.53 0.81
C ARG A 106 5.20 -26.08 0.78
N GLY A 107 4.62 -26.24 -0.40
CA GLY A 107 3.25 -26.71 -0.58
C GLY A 107 2.19 -25.65 -0.26
N LYS A 108 2.55 -24.36 -0.22
CA LYS A 108 1.59 -23.27 0.04
C LYS A 108 0.70 -23.05 -1.18
N LYS A 109 -0.59 -22.73 -0.95
CA LYS A 109 -1.45 -22.13 -1.97
C LYS A 109 -0.98 -20.70 -2.26
N VAL A 110 -0.82 -20.39 -3.54
CA VAL A 110 -0.34 -19.07 -3.99
C VAL A 110 -1.46 -18.35 -4.73
N TYR A 111 -1.70 -17.09 -4.33
CA TYR A 111 -2.63 -16.19 -4.99
C TYR A 111 -1.88 -14.97 -5.53
N ILE A 112 -2.23 -14.53 -6.73
CA ILE A 112 -1.69 -13.30 -7.32
C ILE A 112 -2.80 -12.26 -7.49
N PRO A 113 -2.53 -10.97 -7.26
CA PRO A 113 -3.50 -9.91 -7.51
C PRO A 113 -3.70 -9.72 -9.03
N LYS A 114 -4.95 -9.61 -9.46
CA LYS A 114 -5.34 -9.13 -10.79
C LYS A 114 -6.30 -7.96 -10.64
N VAL A 115 -5.95 -6.83 -11.25
CA VAL A 115 -6.86 -5.68 -11.39
C VAL A 115 -7.65 -5.83 -12.69
N LEU A 116 -8.98 -5.76 -12.60
CA LEU A 116 -9.94 -5.98 -13.70
C LEU A 116 -10.59 -4.68 -14.20
N GLY A 117 -10.35 -3.56 -13.53
CA GLY A 117 -11.01 -2.31 -13.84
C GLY A 117 -10.34 -1.10 -13.19
N ALA A 118 -10.99 0.05 -13.32
CA ALA A 118 -10.45 1.32 -12.84
C ALA A 118 -10.79 1.61 -11.38
N ALA A 119 -11.82 0.94 -10.82
CA ALA A 119 -12.21 1.15 -9.44
C ALA A 119 -11.23 0.44 -8.50
N SER A 120 -11.00 1.03 -7.32
CA SER A 120 -10.11 0.44 -6.31
C SER A 120 -10.53 -0.97 -5.89
N ALA A 121 -11.84 -1.24 -5.89
CA ALA A 121 -12.42 -2.54 -5.56
C ALA A 121 -12.24 -3.63 -6.63
N ASP A 122 -11.82 -3.26 -7.86
CA ASP A 122 -11.71 -4.18 -9.01
C ASP A 122 -10.45 -5.04 -8.95
N MET A 123 -10.01 -5.45 -7.76
CA MET A 123 -8.89 -6.38 -7.58
C MET A 123 -9.40 -7.73 -7.07
N ARG A 124 -9.01 -8.79 -7.76
CA ARG A 124 -9.26 -10.19 -7.36
C ARG A 124 -7.96 -10.88 -7.03
N MET A 125 -8.03 -11.88 -6.16
CA MET A 125 -6.91 -12.76 -5.84
C MET A 125 -7.06 -14.04 -6.63
N PHE A 126 -6.25 -14.20 -7.68
CA PHE A 126 -6.33 -15.34 -8.58
C PHE A 126 -5.46 -16.51 -8.05
N PRO A 127 -6.04 -17.71 -7.84
CA PRO A 127 -5.26 -18.88 -7.41
C PRO A 127 -4.39 -19.41 -8.55
N VAL A 128 -3.09 -19.52 -8.29
CA VAL A 128 -2.11 -20.10 -9.20
C VAL A 128 -1.66 -21.46 -8.68
N ARG A 129 -1.52 -22.41 -9.60
CA ARG A 129 -1.28 -23.83 -9.31
C ARG A 129 0.18 -24.20 -9.33
N SER A 130 1.02 -23.49 -10.08
CA SER A 130 2.46 -23.74 -10.12
C SER A 130 3.26 -22.57 -10.72
N GLU A 131 4.58 -22.63 -10.62
CA GLU A 131 5.49 -21.67 -11.27
C GLU A 131 5.37 -21.72 -12.80
N GLU A 132 5.19 -22.91 -13.37
CA GLU A 132 5.00 -23.11 -14.80
C GLU A 132 3.71 -22.48 -15.29
N GLU A 133 2.64 -22.54 -14.48
CA GLU A 133 1.39 -21.83 -14.79
C GLU A 133 1.62 -20.31 -14.84
N VAL A 134 2.31 -19.73 -13.85
CA VAL A 134 2.66 -18.29 -13.88
C VAL A 134 3.43 -17.95 -15.16
N ALA A 135 4.44 -18.76 -15.50
CA ALA A 135 5.28 -18.53 -16.68
C ALA A 135 4.51 -18.68 -18.01
N SER A 136 3.40 -19.41 -18.02
CA SER A 136 2.57 -19.61 -19.22
C SER A 136 1.63 -18.43 -19.55
N PHE A 137 1.44 -17.50 -18.62
CA PHE A 137 0.53 -16.38 -18.82
C PHE A 137 1.03 -15.40 -19.88
N PRO A 138 0.12 -14.72 -20.62
CA PRO A 138 0.52 -13.65 -21.52
C PRO A 138 1.21 -12.53 -20.73
N LEU A 139 2.22 -11.93 -21.36
CA LEU A 139 2.94 -10.82 -20.77
C LEU A 139 2.20 -9.51 -21.01
N THR A 140 2.09 -8.68 -19.97
CA THR A 140 1.62 -7.30 -20.10
C THR A 140 2.63 -6.43 -20.87
N LYS A 141 2.26 -5.19 -21.17
CA LYS A 141 3.18 -4.18 -21.72
C LYS A 141 4.43 -3.94 -20.86
N TRP A 142 4.38 -4.30 -19.59
CA TRP A 142 5.48 -4.19 -18.62
C TRP A 142 6.27 -5.50 -18.45
N LYS A 143 6.03 -6.51 -19.31
CA LYS A 143 6.69 -7.83 -19.28
C LYS A 143 6.41 -8.64 -18.00
N ILE A 144 5.25 -8.42 -17.39
CA ILE A 144 4.79 -9.18 -16.22
C ILE A 144 3.81 -10.25 -16.71
N PRO A 145 3.96 -11.52 -16.32
CA PRO A 145 2.96 -12.55 -16.61
C PRO A 145 1.64 -12.23 -15.91
N GLU A 146 0.53 -12.22 -16.65
CA GLU A 146 -0.77 -11.87 -16.09
C GLU A 146 -1.88 -12.75 -16.69
N PRO A 147 -2.73 -13.39 -15.87
CA PRO A 147 -3.80 -14.23 -16.39
C PRO A 147 -4.82 -13.39 -17.16
N SER A 148 -5.45 -14.00 -18.19
CA SER A 148 -6.54 -13.37 -18.92
C SER A 148 -7.75 -13.18 -18.01
N GLU A 149 -8.61 -12.20 -18.33
CA GLU A 149 -9.82 -11.95 -17.54
C GLU A 149 -10.74 -13.18 -17.53
N GLU A 150 -10.90 -13.85 -18.67
CA GLU A 150 -11.67 -15.11 -18.79
C GLU A 150 -11.16 -16.17 -17.80
N LEU A 151 -9.84 -16.37 -17.74
CA LEU A 151 -9.24 -17.32 -16.79
C LEU A 151 -9.48 -16.89 -15.34
N VAL A 152 -9.42 -15.59 -15.04
CA VAL A 152 -9.66 -15.06 -13.70
C VAL A 152 -11.11 -15.27 -13.27
N PHE A 153 -12.09 -15.15 -14.17
CA PHE A 153 -13.49 -15.45 -13.90
C PHE A 153 -13.80 -16.95 -13.87
N SER A 154 -12.94 -17.81 -14.44
CA SER A 154 -13.11 -19.26 -14.36
C SER A 154 -12.77 -19.86 -12.98
N ARG A 155 -12.14 -19.10 -12.08
CA ARG A 155 -11.72 -19.55 -10.74
C ARG A 155 -12.30 -18.68 -9.64
N GLU A 156 -12.44 -19.28 -8.46
CA GLU A 156 -12.93 -18.60 -7.26
C GLU A 156 -11.96 -17.48 -6.83
N ASP A 157 -12.51 -16.37 -6.32
CA ASP A 157 -11.71 -15.28 -5.78
C ASP A 157 -11.09 -15.69 -4.45
N GLY A 158 -9.77 -15.59 -4.34
CA GLY A 158 -9.04 -15.86 -3.11
C GLY A 158 -9.43 -14.95 -1.94
N VAL A 159 -10.04 -13.79 -2.22
CA VAL A 159 -10.59 -12.92 -1.16
C VAL A 159 -11.69 -13.63 -0.38
N THR A 160 -12.58 -14.37 -1.06
CA THR A 160 -13.71 -15.06 -0.41
C THR A 160 -13.35 -16.49 -0.05
N GLU A 161 -12.72 -17.23 -0.97
CA GLU A 161 -12.49 -18.68 -0.80
C GLU A 161 -11.05 -19.06 -0.47
N GLY A 162 -10.11 -18.11 -0.58
CA GLY A 162 -8.68 -18.43 -0.57
C GLY A 162 -8.08 -18.69 0.80
N ASP A 163 -8.78 -18.36 1.88
CA ASP A 163 -8.30 -18.54 3.25
C ASP A 163 -6.88 -17.98 3.44
N ILE A 164 -6.63 -16.82 2.82
CA ILE A 164 -5.34 -16.15 2.76
C ILE A 164 -4.92 -15.78 4.19
N GLY A 165 -3.79 -16.31 4.65
CA GLY A 165 -3.23 -16.03 5.97
C GLY A 165 -2.06 -15.05 5.96
N VAL A 166 -1.40 -14.89 4.81
CA VAL A 166 -0.31 -13.93 4.62
C VAL A 166 -0.49 -13.19 3.30
N ILE A 167 -0.27 -11.87 3.31
CA ILE A 167 -0.31 -11.02 2.13
C ILE A 167 1.03 -10.32 1.99
N ILE A 168 1.73 -10.56 0.89
CA ILE A 168 2.98 -9.89 0.52
C ILE A 168 2.63 -8.73 -0.40
N VAL A 169 2.90 -7.52 0.07
CA VAL A 169 2.38 -6.27 -0.47
C VAL A 169 3.52 -5.46 -1.13
N PRO A 170 3.35 -5.02 -2.39
CA PRO A 170 4.27 -4.08 -3.02
C PRO A 170 4.07 -2.66 -2.44
N ALA A 171 5.14 -1.88 -2.41
CA ALA A 171 5.11 -0.51 -1.94
C ALA A 171 6.00 0.39 -2.80
N VAL A 172 5.61 1.65 -2.92
CA VAL A 172 6.50 2.71 -3.42
C VAL A 172 7.43 3.16 -2.31
N ALA A 173 6.90 3.36 -1.10
CA ALA A 173 7.69 3.63 0.09
C ALA A 173 7.05 2.95 1.31
N LEU A 174 7.87 2.63 2.29
CA LEU A 174 7.48 2.15 3.62
C LEU A 174 8.19 2.99 4.68
N ASP A 175 7.69 3.01 5.90
CA ASP A 175 8.39 3.62 7.04
C ASP A 175 8.55 2.64 8.21
N PRO A 176 9.40 2.94 9.22
CA PRO A 176 9.59 2.08 10.38
C PRO A 176 8.34 1.83 11.22
N THR A 177 7.29 2.63 11.07
CA THR A 177 6.00 2.47 11.76
C THR A 177 5.00 1.66 10.95
N CYS A 178 5.45 1.02 9.86
CA CYS A 178 4.68 0.20 8.94
C CYS A 178 3.60 0.95 8.16
N ASN A 179 3.69 2.28 8.01
CA ASN A 179 2.86 2.96 7.01
C ASN A 179 3.34 2.59 5.61
N ARG A 180 2.41 2.63 4.65
CA ARG A 180 2.66 2.26 3.26
C ARG A 180 2.22 3.33 2.30
N LEU A 181 3.10 3.67 1.37
CA LEU A 181 2.76 4.47 0.20
C LEU A 181 2.65 3.58 -1.02
N GLY A 182 1.42 3.33 -1.49
CA GLY A 182 1.16 2.65 -2.76
C GLY A 182 1.17 3.59 -3.97
N HIS A 183 0.88 3.06 -5.16
CA HIS A 183 0.79 3.83 -6.41
C HIS A 183 -0.39 4.83 -6.50
N GLY A 184 -1.27 4.87 -5.49
CA GLY A 184 -2.32 5.89 -5.35
C GLY A 184 -3.70 5.51 -5.91
N ARG A 185 -3.91 4.23 -6.26
CA ARG A 185 -5.21 3.71 -6.71
C ARG A 185 -6.04 3.04 -5.61
N GLY A 186 -5.50 2.89 -4.39
CA GLY A 186 -6.23 2.31 -3.25
C GLY A 186 -6.60 0.83 -3.37
N HIS A 187 -6.10 0.09 -4.37
CA HIS A 187 -6.47 -1.32 -4.57
C HIS A 187 -6.18 -2.19 -3.33
N TYR A 188 -5.00 -2.04 -2.75
CA TYR A 188 -4.62 -2.82 -1.57
C TYR A 188 -5.42 -2.43 -0.32
N ASP A 189 -5.73 -1.16 -0.14
CA ASP A 189 -6.50 -0.70 1.02
C ASP A 189 -7.93 -1.28 0.97
N CYS A 190 -8.59 -1.21 -0.19
CA CYS A 190 -9.89 -1.89 -0.40
C CYS A 190 -9.78 -3.42 -0.28
N PHE A 191 -8.69 -4.03 -0.72
CA PHE A 191 -8.47 -5.47 -0.59
C PHE A 191 -8.31 -5.90 0.87
N PHE A 192 -7.56 -5.14 1.68
CA PHE A 192 -7.42 -5.42 3.12
C PHE A 192 -8.76 -5.39 3.83
N GLU A 193 -9.62 -4.40 3.54
CA GLU A 193 -10.97 -4.34 4.08
C GLU A 193 -11.78 -5.60 3.71
N ARG A 194 -11.78 -5.98 2.43
CA ARG A 194 -12.53 -7.14 1.93
C ARG A 194 -12.06 -8.46 2.54
N VAL A 195 -10.74 -8.69 2.60
CA VAL A 195 -10.18 -9.95 3.11
C VAL A 195 -10.31 -10.03 4.64
N ASN A 196 -10.17 -8.92 5.37
CA ASN A 196 -10.39 -8.89 6.81
C ASN A 196 -11.85 -9.18 7.15
N LYS A 197 -12.79 -8.62 6.37
CA LYS A 197 -14.21 -8.94 6.49
C LYS A 197 -14.47 -10.42 6.23
N ALA A 198 -13.94 -10.98 5.14
CA ALA A 198 -14.10 -12.40 4.82
C ALA A 198 -13.53 -13.32 5.92
N SER A 199 -12.36 -12.99 6.48
CA SER A 199 -11.79 -13.72 7.62
C SER A 199 -12.67 -13.63 8.87
N THR A 200 -13.20 -12.43 9.16
CA THR A 200 -14.10 -12.20 10.32
C THR A 200 -15.39 -13.00 10.18
N ASP A 201 -16.02 -12.95 9.01
CA ASP A 201 -17.26 -13.69 8.72
C ASP A 201 -17.06 -15.22 8.85
N LYS A 202 -15.83 -15.70 8.59
CA LYS A 202 -15.41 -17.11 8.76
C LYS A 202 -14.90 -17.46 10.16
N GLY A 203 -14.88 -16.52 11.11
CA GLY A 203 -14.39 -16.73 12.47
C GLY A 203 -12.87 -16.94 12.59
N ARG A 204 -12.09 -16.32 11.69
CA ARG A 204 -10.64 -16.50 11.57
C ARG A 204 -9.88 -15.21 11.86
N PRO A 205 -8.60 -15.28 12.27
CA PRO A 205 -7.78 -14.09 12.41
C PRO A 205 -7.57 -13.39 11.04
N PRO A 206 -7.37 -12.06 11.04
CA PRO A 206 -7.02 -11.34 9.82
C PRO A 206 -5.65 -11.83 9.28
N PRO A 207 -5.45 -11.80 7.95
CA PRO A 207 -4.15 -12.13 7.36
C PRO A 207 -3.05 -11.19 7.85
N VAL A 208 -1.85 -11.73 8.00
CA VAL A 208 -0.64 -10.94 8.28
C VAL A 208 -0.21 -10.22 6.99
N THR A 209 -0.13 -8.91 7.05
CA THR A 209 0.30 -8.06 5.94
C THR A 209 1.79 -7.73 6.03
N ILE A 210 2.54 -8.08 4.98
CA ILE A 210 3.99 -7.92 4.92
C ILE A 210 4.36 -7.06 3.72
N GLY A 211 4.81 -5.83 3.98
CA GLY A 211 5.39 -4.96 2.96
C GLY A 211 6.82 -5.37 2.66
N VAL A 212 7.15 -5.52 1.39
CA VAL A 212 8.54 -5.73 0.94
C VAL A 212 9.01 -4.55 0.13
N CYS A 213 10.25 -4.13 0.37
CA CYS A 213 10.85 -3.03 -0.37
C CYS A 213 12.39 -3.08 -0.30
N PHE A 214 13.06 -2.32 -1.16
CA PHE A 214 14.49 -2.05 -1.01
C PHE A 214 14.76 -1.13 0.18
N ASP A 215 16.00 -1.10 0.67
CA ASP A 215 16.36 -0.22 1.80
C ASP A 215 16.17 1.27 1.46
N GLU A 216 16.36 1.64 0.20
CA GLU A 216 16.15 2.97 -0.38
C GLU A 216 14.68 3.41 -0.36
N GLN A 217 13.74 2.47 -0.24
CA GLN A 217 12.31 2.76 -0.17
C GLN A 217 11.82 2.98 1.26
N VAL A 218 12.69 2.80 2.27
CA VAL A 218 12.38 3.11 3.66
C VAL A 218 12.62 4.58 3.91
N VAL A 219 11.58 5.31 4.30
CA VAL A 219 11.63 6.74 4.63
C VAL A 219 11.29 6.97 6.09
N ASP A 220 11.66 8.13 6.62
CA ASP A 220 11.47 8.43 8.04
C ASP A 220 9.99 8.46 8.45
N CYS A 221 9.15 9.08 7.60
CA CYS A 221 7.72 9.22 7.84
C CYS A 221 6.96 9.31 6.52
N ILE A 222 5.87 8.55 6.40
CA ILE A 222 4.92 8.67 5.29
C ILE A 222 3.73 9.52 5.76
N PRO A 223 3.37 10.58 5.03
CA PRO A 223 2.15 11.33 5.33
C PRO A 223 0.93 10.43 5.05
N THR A 224 0.04 10.30 6.03
CA THR A 224 -1.10 9.39 5.99
C THR A 224 -2.44 10.12 6.02
N GLU A 225 -3.46 9.42 5.54
CA GLU A 225 -4.87 9.76 5.60
C GLU A 225 -5.59 8.67 6.41
N SER A 226 -6.79 8.95 6.91
CA SER A 226 -7.56 7.99 7.73
C SER A 226 -7.95 6.71 6.99
N THR A 227 -7.88 6.71 5.66
CA THR A 227 -8.15 5.56 4.80
C THR A 227 -6.92 4.70 4.53
N ASP A 228 -5.71 5.16 4.90
CA ASP A 228 -4.50 4.36 4.67
C ASP A 228 -4.37 3.29 5.76
N VAL A 229 -4.19 2.04 5.33
CA VAL A 229 -4.02 0.92 6.24
C VAL A 229 -2.54 0.67 6.51
N ARG A 230 -2.16 0.67 7.80
CA ARG A 230 -0.82 0.25 8.23
C ARG A 230 -0.64 -1.25 8.08
N LEU A 231 0.55 -1.66 7.67
CA LEU A 231 0.93 -3.07 7.58
C LEU A 231 1.32 -3.64 8.95
N ASP A 232 1.45 -4.96 9.05
CA ASP A 232 1.94 -5.63 10.25
C ASP A 232 3.46 -5.68 10.28
N VAL A 233 4.08 -5.93 9.13
CA VAL A 233 5.53 -6.13 9.00
C VAL A 233 6.06 -5.42 7.76
N VAL A 234 7.25 -4.84 7.86
CA VAL A 234 8.05 -4.37 6.73
C VAL A 234 9.35 -5.17 6.68
N VAL A 235 9.70 -5.69 5.50
CA VAL A 235 10.94 -6.43 5.27
C VAL A 235 11.74 -5.77 4.17
N THR A 236 13.00 -5.49 4.47
CA THR A 236 14.02 -5.04 3.51
C THR A 236 15.17 -6.06 3.46
N PRO A 237 16.15 -5.91 2.55
CA PRO A 237 17.31 -6.79 2.52
C PRO A 237 18.04 -6.84 3.87
N THR A 238 18.11 -5.72 4.59
CA THR A 238 18.91 -5.60 5.82
C THR A 238 18.08 -5.53 7.10
N ARG A 239 16.80 -5.16 7.04
CA ARG A 239 16.00 -4.83 8.22
C ARG A 239 14.62 -5.48 8.19
N THR A 240 14.01 -5.57 9.38
CA THR A 240 12.62 -5.94 9.55
C THR A 240 12.00 -5.05 10.63
N PHE A 241 10.91 -4.37 10.29
CA PHE A 241 10.11 -3.57 11.22
C PHE A 241 8.80 -4.30 11.47
N ARG A 242 8.31 -4.26 12.71
CA ARG A 242 7.02 -4.86 13.10
C ARG A 242 6.18 -3.81 13.78
N ARG A 243 4.90 -3.79 13.45
CA ARG A 243 3.90 -3.02 14.19
C ARG A 243 3.70 -3.66 15.55
N ASP A 244 3.80 -2.87 16.61
CA ASP A 244 3.49 -3.34 17.95
C ASP A 244 2.03 -3.80 18.03
N ALA A 245 1.78 -4.96 18.63
CA ALA A 245 0.45 -5.59 18.72
C ALA A 245 -0.50 -4.89 19.72
N GLY A 246 -0.19 -3.66 20.14
CA GLY A 246 -0.99 -2.85 21.05
C GLY A 246 -1.70 -1.75 20.28
N GLY A 247 -2.95 -2.01 19.90
CA GLY A 247 -3.88 -0.96 19.50
C GLY A 247 -4.14 -0.03 20.68
N VAL A 248 -3.39 1.06 20.73
CA VAL A 248 -3.85 2.32 21.29
C VAL A 248 -3.43 3.35 20.25
N ASP A 249 -4.39 4.12 19.75
CA ASP A 249 -4.08 5.41 19.15
C ASP A 249 -3.26 6.19 20.18
N VAL A 250 -1.94 6.10 20.07
CA VAL A 250 -1.06 7.06 20.71
C VAL A 250 -1.36 8.36 20.03
N ASP A 251 -2.04 9.22 20.81
CA ASP A 251 -2.22 10.64 20.63
C ASP A 251 -1.27 11.18 19.56
N SER A 252 -1.88 11.70 18.49
CA SER A 252 -1.23 12.31 17.36
C SER A 252 -0.20 13.35 17.82
N GLY A 253 1.03 12.89 18.07
CA GLY A 253 2.21 13.73 18.02
C GLY A 253 2.20 14.49 16.70
N PRO A 254 2.80 15.69 16.66
CA PRO A 254 2.53 16.66 15.61
C PRO A 254 2.70 15.96 14.27
N PRO A 255 1.66 15.94 13.40
CA PRO A 255 1.87 15.49 12.04
C PRO A 255 2.96 16.37 11.44
N CYS A 256 3.81 15.78 10.60
CA CYS A 256 4.61 16.57 9.67
C CYS A 256 3.78 17.69 9.03
#